data_AF-T1WTE6-F1
#
_entry.id   AF-T1WTE6-F1
#
_cell.length_a   1.000
_cell.length_b   1.000
_cell.length_c   1.000
_cell.angle_alpha   90.00
_cell.angle_beta   90.00
_cell.angle_gamma   90.00
#
_symmetry.space_group_name_H-M   'P 1'
#
loop_
_entity.id
_entity.type
_entity.pdbx_description
1 polymer ?
#
loop_
_entity_poly.entity_id
_entity_poly.type
_entity_poly.pdbx_seq_one_letter_code
_entity_poly.pdbx_strand_id
1 'polypeptide(L)'
;LFTIDDRTYRAALEQAQAALARAKTQASLAQSEANRTDKLVHTNLVSREEWEQRRSAAVQAQADIRAAQAAVDAAQLNLDFTKVTAPIDGRASRALITSGNLVTAGDTASVLTTLV
;
A
#
# COMPACT_ATOMS: atom_id res chain seq x y z
N LEU A 1 -13.93 3.67 -23.75
CA LEU A 1 -13.05 3.91 -22.59
C LEU A 1 -13.98 4.32 -21.44
N PHE A 2 -13.96 3.58 -20.33
CA PHE A 2 -14.79 3.86 -19.16
C PHE A 2 -13.87 4.30 -18.02
N THR A 3 -14.29 5.31 -17.27
CA THR A 3 -13.59 5.79 -16.07
C THR A 3 -14.47 5.44 -14.88
N ILE A 4 -13.96 4.60 -13.98
CA ILE A 4 -14.59 4.35 -12.69
C ILE A 4 -14.30 5.58 -11.80
N ASP A 5 -15.26 5.99 -10.97
CA ASP A 5 -15.08 7.13 -10.05
C ASP A 5 -13.86 6.87 -9.14
N ASP A 6 -12.83 7.70 -9.29
CA ASP A 6 -11.51 7.53 -8.68
C ASP A 6 -11.39 8.20 -7.31
N ARG A 7 -12.42 8.94 -6.86
CA ARG A 7 -12.37 9.71 -5.60
C ARG A 7 -12.13 8.81 -4.40
N THR A 8 -12.83 7.68 -4.32
CA THR A 8 -12.70 6.71 -3.23
C THR A 8 -11.33 6.05 -3.24
N TYR A 9 -10.79 5.74 -4.42
CA TYR A 9 -9.47 5.12 -4.58
C TYR A 9 -8.33 6.09 -4.28
N ARG A 10 -8.45 7.36 -4.66
CA ARG A 10 -7.51 8.43 -4.28
C ARG A 10 -7.48 8.64 -2.77
N ALA A 11 -8.65 8.70 -2.11
CA ALA A 11 -8.72 8.82 -0.67
C ALA A 11 -8.07 7.63 0.06
N ALA A 12 -8.28 6.40 -0.45
CA ALA A 12 -7.63 5.20 0.08
C ALA A 12 -6.10 5.23 -0.09
N LEU A 13 -5.62 5.75 -1.22
CA LEU A 13 -4.20 5.95 -1.47
C LEU A 13 -3.58 6.99 -0.52
N GLU A 14 -4.24 8.13 -0.33
CA GLU A 14 -3.79 9.16 0.63
C GLU A 14 -3.74 8.60 2.06
N GLN A 15 -4.74 7.81 2.45
CA GLN A 15 -4.75 7.14 3.76
C GLN A 15 -3.58 6.17 3.91
N ALA A 16 -3.27 5.38 2.88
CA ALA A 16 -2.14 4.46 2.88
C ALA A 16 -0.79 5.22 2.96
N GLN A 17 -0.65 6.32 2.22
CA GLN A 17 0.53 7.19 2.28
C GLN A 17 0.72 7.80 3.67
N ALA A 18 -0.37 8.25 4.32
CA ALA A 18 -0.34 8.75 5.69
C ALA A 18 0.05 7.65 6.69
N ALA A 19 -0.41 6.40 6.50
CA ALA A 19 0.01 5.27 7.31
C ALA A 19 1.51 4.99 7.15
N LEU A 20 2.03 5.04 5.92
CA LEU A 20 3.45 4.90 5.64
C LEU A 20 4.30 6.02 6.28
N ALA A 21 3.83 7.27 6.23
CA ALA A 21 4.51 8.39 6.89
C ALA A 21 4.59 8.19 8.42
N ARG A 22 3.50 7.70 9.03
CA ARG A 22 3.48 7.34 10.46
C ARG A 22 4.47 6.21 10.77
N ALA A 23 4.46 5.12 9.99
CA ALA A 23 5.39 4.00 10.16
C ALA A 23 6.86 4.45 10.05
N LYS A 24 7.19 5.29 9.06
CA LYS A 24 8.54 5.88 8.92
C LYS A 24 8.95 6.69 10.14
N THR A 25 8.05 7.49 10.68
CA THR A 25 8.32 8.31 11.87
C THR A 25 8.58 7.44 13.09
N GLN A 26 7.75 6.41 13.29
CA GLN A 26 7.90 5.46 14.39
C GLN A 26 9.21 4.66 14.29
N ALA A 27 9.58 4.21 13.08
CA ALA A 27 10.85 3.54 12.85
C ALA A 27 12.06 4.45 13.12
N SER A 28 11.99 5.72 12.72
CA SER A 28 13.05 6.70 13.03
C SER A 28 13.22 6.91 14.53
N LEU A 29 12.13 6.94 15.28
CA LEU A 29 12.15 7.04 16.74
C LEU A 29 12.77 5.76 17.35
N ALA A 30 12.27 4.58 16.97
CA ALA A 30 12.77 3.30 17.46
C ALA A 30 14.26 3.10 17.15
N GLN A 31 14.72 3.49 15.96
CA GLN A 31 16.14 3.46 15.58
C GLN A 31 16.98 4.41 16.45
N SER A 32 16.46 5.60 16.74
CA SER A 32 17.15 6.57 17.62
C SER A 32 17.27 6.05 19.04
N GLU A 33 16.22 5.39 19.56
CA GLU A 33 16.24 4.74 20.87
C GLU A 33 17.21 3.56 20.91
N ALA A 34 17.21 2.71 19.89
CA ALA A 34 18.15 1.59 19.78
C ALA A 34 19.61 2.09 19.77
N ASN A 35 19.92 3.10 18.96
CA ASN A 35 21.25 3.72 18.90
C ASN A 35 21.66 4.36 20.24
N ARG A 36 20.71 4.95 20.97
CA ARG A 36 20.98 5.52 22.29
C ARG A 36 21.28 4.42 23.31
N THR A 37 20.49 3.35 23.29
CA THR A 37 20.63 2.21 24.22
C THR A 37 21.93 1.45 23.97
N ASP A 38 22.36 1.35 22.71
CA ASP A 38 23.66 0.78 22.32
C ASP A 38 24.84 1.50 23.00
N LYS A 39 24.85 2.84 22.98
CA LYS A 39 25.89 3.62 23.68
C LYS A 39 25.86 3.42 25.20
N LEU A 40 24.66 3.29 25.77
CA LEU A 40 24.47 3.15 27.21
C LEU A 40 24.80 1.74 27.72
N VAL A 41 24.62 0.70 26.90
CA VAL A 41 25.00 -0.68 27.26
C VAL A 41 26.52 -0.82 27.38
N HIS A 42 27.27 -0.11 26.53
CA HIS A 42 28.73 -0.05 26.61
C HIS A 42 29.24 0.68 27.87
N THR A 43 28.41 1.55 28.46
CA THR A 43 28.69 2.22 29.74
C THR A 43 28.11 1.48 30.95
N ASN A 44 27.58 0.27 30.79
CA ASN A 44 26.90 -0.53 31.83
C ASN A 44 25.72 0.20 32.51
N LEU A 45 25.10 1.18 31.83
CA LEU A 45 23.97 1.96 32.36
C LEU A 45 22.62 1.31 32.06
N VAL A 46 22.58 0.27 31.24
CA VAL A 46 21.35 -0.46 30.86
C VAL A 46 21.64 -1.96 30.77
N SER A 47 20.62 -2.77 31.05
CA SER A 47 20.69 -4.23 30.89
C SER A 47 20.83 -4.62 29.41
N ARG A 48 21.54 -5.71 29.13
CA ARG A 48 21.59 -6.33 27.79
C ARG A 48 20.20 -6.69 27.28
N GLU A 49 19.29 -7.06 28.18
CA GLU A 49 17.91 -7.38 27.82
C GLU A 49 17.17 -6.16 27.24
N GLU A 50 17.27 -5.00 27.89
CA GLU A 50 16.67 -3.76 27.39
C GLU A 50 17.26 -3.37 26.02
N TRP A 51 18.58 -3.53 25.84
CA TRP A 51 19.22 -3.29 24.55
C TRP A 51 18.65 -4.18 23.43
N GLU A 52 18.53 -5.49 23.68
CA GLU A 52 17.97 -6.43 22.69
C GLU A 52 16.49 -6.15 22.42
N GLN A 53 15.72 -5.75 23.43
CA GLN A 53 14.32 -5.33 23.27
C GLN A 53 14.21 -4.09 22.36
N ARG A 54 15.02 -3.04 22.60
CA ARG A 54 15.01 -1.82 21.77
C ARG A 54 15.48 -2.08 20.35
N ARG A 55 16.48 -2.94 20.18
CA ARG A 55 16.97 -3.38 18.87
C ARG A 55 15.89 -4.16 18.11
N SER A 56 15.20 -5.07 18.79
CA SER A 56 14.10 -5.85 18.21
C SER A 56 12.94 -4.94 17.81
N ALA A 57 12.60 -3.95 18.63
CA ALA A 57 11.57 -2.95 18.32
C ALA A 57 11.93 -2.12 17.08
N ALA A 58 13.20 -1.74 16.90
CA ALA A 58 13.66 -1.04 15.69
C ALA A 58 13.53 -1.92 14.44
N VAL A 59 13.90 -3.21 14.52
CA VAL A 59 13.74 -4.16 13.41
C VAL A 59 12.26 -4.36 13.06
N GLN A 60 11.39 -4.45 14.07
CA GLN A 60 9.95 -4.57 13.88
C GLN A 60 9.37 -3.32 13.19
N ALA A 61 9.74 -2.12 13.65
CA ALA A 61 9.29 -0.88 13.02
C ALA A 61 9.77 -0.74 11.56
N GLN A 62 10.96 -1.27 11.23
CA GLN A 62 11.44 -1.33 9.85
C GLN A 62 10.61 -2.30 9.00
N ALA A 63 10.13 -3.40 9.58
CA ALA A 63 9.19 -4.31 8.91
C ALA A 63 7.83 -3.62 8.68
N ASP A 64 7.35 -2.82 9.63
CA ASP A 64 6.11 -2.06 9.50
C ASP A 64 6.16 -1.03 8.36
N ILE A 65 7.33 -0.40 8.11
CA ILE A 65 7.51 0.44 6.90
C ILE A 65 7.25 -0.38 5.64
N ARG A 66 7.81 -1.60 5.55
CA ARG A 66 7.65 -2.45 4.36
C ARG A 66 6.20 -2.87 4.17
N ALA A 67 5.51 -3.21 5.26
CA ALA A 67 4.09 -3.54 5.22
C ALA A 67 3.25 -2.33 4.76
N ALA A 68 3.54 -1.12 5.28
CA ALA A 68 2.85 0.08 4.86
C ALA A 68 3.15 0.47 3.41
N GLN A 69 4.37 0.24 2.91
CA GLN A 69 4.72 0.45 1.51
C GLN A 69 3.92 -0.49 0.60
N ALA A 70 3.83 -1.78 0.95
CA ALA A 70 3.00 -2.72 0.20
C ALA A 70 1.52 -2.30 0.16
N ALA A 71 1.00 -1.71 1.24
CA ALA A 71 -0.36 -1.17 1.26
C ALA A 71 -0.54 0.05 0.33
N VAL A 72 0.46 0.93 0.24
CA VAL A 72 0.46 2.05 -0.73
C VAL A 72 0.50 1.52 -2.16
N ASP A 73 1.35 0.54 -2.44
CA ASP A 73 1.49 -0.05 -3.78
C ASP A 73 0.19 -0.74 -4.21
N ALA A 74 -0.48 -1.45 -3.29
CA ALA A 74 -1.80 -2.04 -3.55
C ALA A 74 -2.88 -0.98 -3.81
N ALA A 75 -2.89 0.13 -3.06
CA ALA A 75 -3.82 1.23 -3.28
C ALA A 75 -3.57 1.95 -4.63
N GLN A 76 -2.31 2.11 -5.02
CA GLN A 76 -1.92 2.65 -6.32
C GLN A 76 -2.39 1.74 -7.46
N LEU A 77 -2.18 0.43 -7.35
CA LEU A 77 -2.64 -0.54 -8.33
C LEU A 77 -4.16 -0.49 -8.50
N ASN A 78 -4.91 -0.39 -7.41
CA ASN A 78 -6.36 -0.25 -7.46
C ASN A 78 -6.79 1.04 -8.19
N LEU A 79 -6.09 2.15 -7.96
CA LEU A 79 -6.33 3.40 -8.67
C LEU A 79 -6.00 3.25 -10.17
N ASP A 80 -4.94 2.54 -10.53
CA ASP A 80 -4.62 2.29 -11.94
C ASP A 80 -5.68 1.41 -12.61
N PHE A 81 -6.24 0.43 -11.91
CA PHE A 81 -7.37 -0.38 -12.40
C PHE A 81 -8.68 0.41 -12.59
N THR A 82 -8.84 1.58 -11.95
CA THR A 82 -10.00 2.47 -12.24
C THR A 82 -9.96 3.05 -13.65
N LYS A 83 -8.77 3.10 -14.26
CA LYS A 83 -8.55 3.49 -15.65
C LYS A 83 -8.50 2.24 -16.51
N VAL A 84 -9.64 1.83 -17.04
CA VAL A 84 -9.74 0.70 -17.97
C VAL A 84 -9.11 1.10 -19.32
N THR A 85 -7.80 0.88 -19.46
CA THR A 85 -7.06 0.98 -20.73
C THR A 85 -6.99 -0.38 -21.41
N ALA A 86 -7.30 -0.46 -22.70
CA ALA A 86 -7.13 -1.68 -23.47
C ALA A 86 -5.62 -2.00 -23.63
N PRO A 87 -5.15 -3.21 -23.26
CA PRO A 87 -3.73 -3.57 -23.35
C PRO A 87 -3.25 -3.86 -24.77
N ILE A 88 -4.15 -3.82 -25.76
CA ILE A 88 -3.87 -4.06 -27.18
C ILE A 88 -4.62 -3.02 -28.02
N ASP A 89 -3.91 -2.40 -28.96
CA ASP A 89 -4.50 -1.53 -29.98
C ASP A 89 -5.39 -2.38 -30.90
N GLY A 90 -6.70 -2.30 -30.69
CA GLY A 90 -7.70 -3.09 -31.41
C GLY A 90 -8.99 -2.32 -31.61
N ARG A 91 -9.73 -2.63 -32.68
CA ARG A 91 -11.00 -1.98 -33.01
C ARG A 91 -12.10 -2.53 -32.10
N ALA A 92 -12.39 -1.84 -31.00
CA ALA A 92 -13.46 -2.20 -30.08
C ALA A 92 -14.83 -2.19 -30.78
N SER A 93 -15.40 -3.37 -31.05
CA SER A 93 -16.74 -3.48 -31.64
C SER A 93 -17.79 -3.57 -30.53
N ARG A 94 -18.73 -2.60 -30.56
CA ARG A 94 -19.91 -2.40 -29.68
C ARG A 94 -19.68 -2.63 -28.18
N ALA A 95 -19.43 -1.52 -27.47
CA ALA A 95 -19.54 -1.47 -26.02
C ALA A 95 -20.99 -1.78 -25.57
N LEU A 96 -21.16 -2.89 -24.84
CA LEU A 96 -22.44 -3.33 -24.24
C LEU A 96 -22.77 -2.63 -22.91
N ILE A 97 -21.99 -1.63 -22.50
CA ILE A 97 -22.17 -0.91 -21.23
C ILE A 97 -22.48 0.56 -21.53
N THR A 98 -23.68 0.99 -21.19
CA THR A 98 -24.12 2.39 -21.26
C THR A 98 -23.67 3.13 -20.00
N SER A 99 -23.32 4.41 -20.12
CA SER A 99 -22.96 5.28 -18.99
C SER A 99 -24.04 5.26 -17.90
N GLY A 100 -23.72 4.72 -16.71
CA GLY A 100 -24.64 4.62 -15.57
C GLY A 100 -24.73 3.25 -14.89
N ASN A 101 -24.09 2.20 -15.43
CA ASN A 101 -24.09 0.87 -14.81
C ASN A 101 -22.97 0.71 -13.77
N LEU A 102 -23.34 0.25 -12.56
CA LEU A 102 -22.42 -0.15 -11.49
C LEU A 102 -21.73 -1.45 -11.90
N VAL A 103 -20.43 -1.39 -12.20
CA VAL A 103 -19.63 -2.60 -12.48
C VAL A 103 -19.01 -3.06 -11.16
N THR A 104 -19.63 -4.06 -10.53
CA THR A 104 -19.15 -4.65 -9.29
C THR A 104 -18.05 -5.67 -9.62
N ALA A 105 -16.85 -5.50 -9.05
CA ALA A 105 -15.77 -6.47 -9.16
C ALA A 105 -16.10 -7.72 -8.33
N GLY A 106 -16.81 -8.68 -8.92
CA GLY A 106 -17.24 -9.90 -8.24
C GLY A 106 -18.02 -10.84 -9.15
N ASP A 107 -17.30 -11.73 -9.82
CA ASP A 107 -17.64 -13.15 -10.03
C ASP A 107 -19.00 -13.52 -10.63
N THR A 108 -19.62 -12.64 -11.42
CA THR A 108 -20.67 -13.06 -12.36
C THR A 108 -20.20 -12.80 -13.77
N ALA A 109 -19.59 -13.84 -14.32
CA ALA A 109 -19.27 -14.01 -15.72
C ALA A 109 -20.43 -13.54 -16.61
N SER A 110 -20.35 -12.31 -17.11
CA SER A 110 -20.97 -11.95 -18.38
C SER A 110 -19.82 -11.73 -19.34
N VAL A 111 -19.65 -12.71 -20.23
CA VAL A 111 -18.62 -12.80 -21.25
C VAL A 111 -18.37 -11.42 -21.87
N LEU A 112 -17.26 -10.81 -21.49
CA LEU A 112 -16.79 -9.57 -22.08
C LEU A 112 -16.11 -9.92 -23.40
N THR A 113 -16.92 -10.07 -24.44
CA THR A 113 -16.54 -10.17 -25.87
C THR A 113 -15.87 -11.50 -26.28
N THR A 114 -16.53 -12.25 -27.16
CA THR A 114 -15.89 -13.32 -27.96
C THR A 114 -15.07 -12.68 -29.08
N LEU A 115 -13.78 -12.94 -29.10
CA LEU A 115 -12.90 -12.65 -30.25
C LEU A 115 -13.08 -13.75 -31.31
N VAL A 116 -13.32 -13.36 -32.56
CA VAL A 116 -13.11 -14.18 -33.77
C VAL A 116 -12.13 -13.44 -34.65
#